data_AF-A0A0J5QAJ3-F1
#
_entry.id   AF-A0A0J5QAJ3-F1
#
_cell.length_a   1.000
_cell.length_b   1.000
_cell.length_c   1.000
_cell.angle_alpha   90.00
_cell.angle_beta   90.00
_cell.angle_gamma   90.00
#
_symmetry.space_group_name_H-M   'P 1'
#
loop_
_entity.id
_entity.type
_entity.pdbx_description
1 polymer ?
#
loop_
_entity_poly.entity_id
_entity_poly.type
_entity_poly.pdbx_seq_one_letter_code
_entity_poly.pdbx_strand_id
1 'polypeptide(L)' 'MAHPLHHAESSARKFGGVPSDYQSVHDWFDASKEHLALFTHRAMRHHALS' A
#
# COMPACT_ATOMS: atom_id res chain seq x y z
N MET A 1 1.67 12.10 -0.71
CA MET A 1 1.55 10.63 -0.88
C MET A 1 0.11 10.32 -1.21
N ALA A 2 -0.16 9.52 -2.25
CA ALA A 2 -1.54 9.22 -2.61
C ALA A 2 -2.24 8.43 -1.48
N HIS A 3 -3.55 8.62 -1.36
CA HIS A 3 -4.38 7.84 -0.44
C HIS A 3 -4.24 6.34 -0.77
N PRO A 4 -4.22 5.43 0.23
CA PRO A 4 -4.15 3.97 0.03
C PRO A 4 -5.10 3.44 -1.07
N LEU A 5 -6.30 4.02 -1.15
CA LEU A 5 -7.30 3.68 -2.18
C LEU A 5 -6.76 3.84 -3.62
N HIS A 6 -6.00 4.89 -3.92
CA HIS A 6 -5.45 5.07 -5.27
C HIS A 6 -4.40 4.02 -5.62
N HIS A 7 -3.68 3.52 -4.61
CA HIS A 7 -2.77 2.40 -4.80
C HIS A 7 -3.54 1.10 -5.04
N ALA A 8 -4.65 0.89 -4.34
CA ALA A 8 -5.54 -0.24 -4.54
C ALA A 8 -6.18 -0.24 -5.95
N GLU A 9 -6.66 0.92 -6.41
CA GLU A 9 -7.15 1.11 -7.78
C GLU A 9 -6.08 0.79 -8.83
N SER A 10 -4.84 1.24 -8.59
CA SER A 10 -3.72 0.96 -9.49
C SER A 10 -3.36 -0.53 -9.52
N SER A 11 -3.38 -1.21 -8.38
CA SER A 11 -3.18 -2.65 -8.29
C SER A 11 -4.26 -3.42 -9.03
N ALA A 12 -5.54 -3.09 -8.83
CA ALA A 12 -6.65 -3.73 -9.55
C ALA A 12 -6.53 -3.54 -11.08
N ARG A 13 -6.14 -2.36 -11.55
CA ARG A 13 -5.87 -2.12 -12.98
C ARG A 13 -4.72 -2.96 -13.52
N LYS A 14 -3.67 -3.18 -12.72
CA LYS A 14 -2.45 -3.87 -13.16
C LYS A 14 -2.56 -5.39 -13.09
N PHE A 15 -3.24 -5.92 -12.07
CA PHE A 15 -3.25 -7.34 -11.74
C PHE A 15 -4.63 -8.00 -11.85
N GLY A 16 -5.68 -7.23 -12.15
CA GLY A 16 -7.07 -7.70 -12.20
C GLY A 16 -7.76 -7.65 -10.84
N GLY A 17 -9.04 -8.04 -10.77
CA GLY A 17 -9.85 -7.97 -9.54
C GLY A 17 -10.46 -6.59 -9.28
N VAL A 18 -10.84 -6.31 -8.04
CA VAL A 18 -11.44 -5.03 -7.62
C VAL A 18 -10.59 -4.33 -6.57
N PRO A 19 -10.64 -2.99 -6.45
CA PRO A 19 -9.80 -2.25 -5.49
C PRO A 19 -9.91 -2.73 -4.04
N SER A 20 -11.08 -3.18 -3.59
CA SER A 20 -11.27 -3.73 -2.24
C SER A 20 -10.39 -4.95 -1.94
N ASP A 21 -10.03 -5.74 -2.95
CA ASP A 21 -9.15 -6.92 -2.79
C ASP A 21 -7.72 -6.52 -2.38
N TYR A 22 -7.32 -5.28 -2.70
CA TYR A 22 -5.97 -4.75 -2.47
C TYR A 22 -5.90 -3.77 -1.29
N GLN A 23 -7.05 -3.29 -0.80
CA GLN A 23 -7.10 -2.21 0.18
C GLN A 23 -6.35 -2.55 1.48
N SER A 24 -6.58 -3.76 2.02
CA SER A 24 -5.94 -4.23 3.25
C SER A 24 -4.42 -4.30 3.16
N VAL A 25 -3.88 -4.68 1.99
CA VAL A 25 -2.43 -4.72 1.73
C VAL A 25 -1.85 -3.30 1.73
N HIS A 26 -2.53 -2.36 1.07
CA HIS A 26 -2.07 -0.97 1.01
C HIS A 26 -2.18 -0.27 2.36
N ASP A 27 -3.22 -0.54 3.15
CA ASP A 27 -3.37 -0.03 4.51
C ASP A 27 -2.25 -0.57 5.41
N TRP A 28 -1.90 -1.84 5.26
CA TRP A 28 -0.77 -2.43 5.98
C TRP A 28 0.56 -1.76 5.60
N PHE A 29 0.82 -1.42 4.35
CA PHE A 29 2.02 -0.62 4.03
C PHE A 29 1.95 0.81 4.59
N ASP A 30 0.78 1.44 4.55
CA ASP A 30 0.57 2.84 4.95
C ASP A 30 0.61 3.06 6.47
N ALA A 31 0.29 2.05 7.28
CA ALA A 31 0.38 2.11 8.75
C ALA A 31 1.78 2.47 9.26
N SER A 32 2.82 2.23 8.45
CA SER A 32 4.19 2.63 8.78
C SER A 32 4.42 4.17 8.79
N LYS A 33 3.47 4.97 8.27
CA LYS A 33 3.46 6.44 8.37
C LYS A 33 3.49 6.95 9.81
N GLU A 34 2.90 6.21 10.74
CA GLU A 34 2.89 6.55 12.17
C GLU A 34 4.31 6.61 12.75
N HIS A 35 5.24 5.84 12.16
CA HIS A 35 6.62 5.75 12.61
C HIS A 35 7.57 6.57 11.74
N LEU A 36 7.28 6.69 10.44
CA LEU A 36 8.08 7.46 9.48
C LEU A 36 7.16 8.24 8.53
N ALA A 37 7.02 9.55 8.76
CA ALA A 37 6.18 10.41 7.92
C ALA A 37 6.82 10.82 6.57
N LEU A 38 7.87 10.11 6.12
CA LEU A 38 8.53 10.36 4.84
C LEU A 38 7.89 9.56 3.71
N PHE A 39 8.13 9.98 2.46
CA PHE A 39 7.61 9.28 1.28
C PHE A 39 8.17 7.85 1.09
N THR A 40 9.24 7.51 1.82
CA THR A 40 9.89 6.21 1.77
C THR A 40 9.33 5.20 2.77
N HIS A 41 8.37 5.56 3.63
CA HIS A 41 7.92 4.69 4.74
C HIS A 41 7.50 3.28 4.34
N ARG A 42 6.88 3.14 3.17
CA ARG A 42 6.42 1.83 2.67
C ARG A 42 7.59 0.85 2.54
N ALA A 43 8.80 1.35 2.24
CA ALA A 43 10.05 0.58 2.13
C ALA A 43 10.33 -0.28 3.37
N MET A 44 9.97 0.19 4.57
CA MET A 44 10.25 -0.48 5.84
C MET A 44 9.66 -1.89 5.94
N ARG A 45 8.60 -2.17 5.16
CA ARG A 45 7.87 -3.43 5.21
C ARG A 45 8.10 -4.35 3.99
N HIS A 46 8.93 -3.94 3.02
CA HIS A 46 9.16 -4.74 1.79
C HIS A 46 9.76 -6.13 2.07
N HIS A 47 10.51 -6.29 3.16
CA HIS A 47 11.10 -7.57 3.51
C HIS A 47 10.12 -8.60 4.09
N ALA A 48 8.93 -8.19 4.55
CA ALA A 48 8.05 -9.07 5.32
C ALA A 48 7.28 -10.12 4.49
N LEU A 49 7.33 -10.02 3.16
CA LEU A 49 6.70 -10.95 2.22
C LEU A 49 7.73 -11.59 1.27
N SER A 50 9.00 -11.62 1.70
CA SER A 50 10.12 -12.27 0.98
C SER A 50 10.26 -13.73 1.36
#